data_AF-A0A9E5NY67-F1
#
_entry.id   AF-A0A9E5NY67-F1
#
_cell.length_a   1.000
_cell.length_b   1.000
_cell.length_c   1.000
_cell.angle_alpha   90.00
_cell.angle_beta   90.00
_cell.angle_gamma   90.00
#
_symmetry.space_group_name_H-M   'P 1'
#
loop_
_entity.id
_entity.type
_entity.pdbx_description
1 polymer ?
#
loop_
_entity_poly.entity_id
_entity_poly.type
_entity_poly.pdbx_seq_one_letter_code
_entity_poly.pdbx_strand_id
1 'polypeptide(L)'
;GALLEQDVLVVETGCSAIANAKLGFLVGDAGLDKVGPGLREVCETVGIPPVLHMGSCVDNTRILTVLTQMVEEGGLGDDIDEIPAVGIAPEWMSEKALSIATYCVASGAYVMMGGTNPVAGMEGRVSGSALVAEQMRQDWEEIYGGKLEFVDDPTRSSPAPSRTSTPNGPP
;
A
#
# COMPACT_ATOMS: atom_id res chain seq x y z
N GLY A 1 -2.83 -13.24 2.79
CA GLY A 1 -3.86 -14.21 2.43
C GLY A 1 -4.99 -13.50 1.72
N ALA A 2 -5.84 -12.80 2.48
CA ALA A 2 -7.06 -12.16 1.96
C ALA A 2 -6.88 -11.38 0.65
N LEU A 3 -5.84 -10.55 0.50
CA LEU A 3 -5.63 -9.76 -0.73
C LEU A 3 -5.28 -10.63 -1.96
N LEU A 4 -4.47 -11.67 -1.79
CA LEU A 4 -4.08 -12.57 -2.89
C LEU A 4 -5.28 -13.35 -3.42
N GLU A 5 -6.19 -13.77 -2.54
CA GLU A 5 -7.46 -14.43 -2.90
C GLU A 5 -8.42 -13.51 -3.65
N GLN A 6 -8.22 -12.18 -3.54
CA GLN A 6 -9.02 -11.13 -4.20
C GLN A 6 -8.36 -10.59 -5.48
N ASP A 7 -7.43 -11.32 -6.07
CA ASP A 7 -6.71 -10.95 -7.31
C ASP A 7 -5.88 -9.64 -7.18
N VAL A 8 -5.45 -9.29 -5.98
CA VAL A 8 -4.57 -8.13 -5.75
C VAL A 8 -3.10 -8.55 -5.87
N LEU A 9 -2.38 -7.98 -6.83
CA LEU A 9 -0.93 -8.14 -6.92
C LEU A 9 -0.26 -7.51 -5.70
N VAL A 10 0.51 -8.32 -4.96
CA VAL A 10 1.24 -7.84 -3.78
C VAL A 10 2.73 -7.73 -4.10
N VAL A 11 3.27 -6.53 -3.86
CA VAL A 11 4.71 -6.27 -3.86
C VAL A 11 5.15 -5.93 -2.43
N GLU A 12 6.39 -6.25 -2.07
CA GLU A 12 6.84 -6.04 -0.71
C GLU A 12 8.32 -5.70 -0.55
N THR A 13 8.66 -5.09 0.60
CA THR A 13 10.04 -4.77 0.97
C THR A 13 10.31 -5.04 2.45
N GLY A 14 11.59 -5.12 2.80
CA GLY A 14 12.04 -5.18 4.19
C GLY A 14 11.58 -6.43 4.92
N CYS A 15 11.15 -6.26 6.18
CA CYS A 15 10.91 -7.37 7.09
C CYS A 15 9.71 -8.25 6.72
N SER A 16 8.73 -7.73 5.97
CA SER A 16 7.55 -8.51 5.56
C SER A 16 7.93 -9.72 4.71
N ALA A 17 9.05 -9.63 3.97
CA ALA A 17 9.54 -10.70 3.12
C ALA A 17 9.86 -11.99 3.88
N ILE A 18 10.24 -11.87 5.16
CA ILE A 18 10.50 -13.05 5.99
C ILE A 18 9.21 -13.83 6.25
N ALA A 19 8.09 -13.13 6.48
CA ALA A 19 6.81 -13.76 6.73
C ALA A 19 6.28 -14.45 5.47
N ASN A 20 6.30 -13.74 4.33
CA ASN A 20 5.82 -14.29 3.05
C ASN A 20 6.72 -15.41 2.51
N ALA A 21 8.04 -15.33 2.72
CA ALA A 21 8.97 -16.43 2.40
C ALA A 21 8.60 -17.71 3.15
N LYS A 22 8.33 -17.63 4.46
CA LYS A 22 7.94 -18.78 5.28
C LYS A 22 6.60 -19.39 4.85
N LEU A 23 5.70 -18.59 4.29
CA LEU A 23 4.42 -19.03 3.75
C LEU A 23 4.52 -19.57 2.32
N GLY A 24 5.69 -19.49 1.69
CA GLY A 24 5.95 -19.98 0.34
C GLY A 24 5.61 -19.00 -0.78
N PHE A 25 5.13 -17.79 -0.47
CA PHE A 25 4.61 -16.85 -1.47
C PHE A 25 5.67 -16.20 -2.37
N LEU A 26 6.96 -16.44 -2.13
CA LEU A 26 8.07 -15.83 -2.87
C LEU A 26 8.77 -16.80 -3.84
N VAL A 27 8.25 -18.02 -4.02
CA VAL A 27 8.96 -19.07 -4.77
C VAL A 27 8.05 -19.72 -5.80
N GLY A 28 8.24 -19.38 -7.08
CA GLY A 28 7.58 -20.04 -8.21
C GLY A 28 6.08 -20.27 -7.99
N ASP A 29 5.62 -21.48 -8.24
CA ASP A 29 4.20 -21.86 -8.11
C ASP A 29 3.74 -22.07 -6.65
N ALA A 30 4.63 -21.92 -5.67
CA ALA A 30 4.27 -22.12 -4.27
C ALA A 30 3.30 -21.04 -3.80
N GLY A 31 2.20 -21.47 -3.18
CA GLY A 31 1.16 -20.58 -2.69
C GLY A 31 0.15 -20.13 -3.75
N LEU A 32 0.27 -20.52 -5.03
CA LEU A 32 -0.74 -20.25 -6.06
C LEU A 32 -2.10 -20.90 -5.75
N ASP A 33 -2.14 -21.91 -4.87
CA ASP A 33 -3.38 -22.50 -4.35
C ASP A 33 -4.18 -21.54 -3.45
N LYS A 34 -3.59 -20.42 -3.04
CA LYS A 34 -4.18 -19.39 -2.17
C LYS A 34 -4.33 -18.04 -2.87
N VAL A 35 -4.33 -18.06 -4.20
CA VAL A 35 -4.38 -16.87 -5.05
C VAL A 35 -5.66 -16.95 -5.87
N GLY A 36 -6.31 -15.81 -6.07
CA GLY A 36 -7.48 -15.71 -6.92
C GLY A 36 -7.17 -16.13 -8.37
N PRO A 37 -8.20 -16.51 -9.15
CA PRO A 37 -8.00 -17.06 -10.48
C PRO A 37 -7.35 -16.06 -11.46
N GLY A 38 -7.64 -14.76 -11.33
CA GLY A 38 -7.09 -13.74 -12.22
C GLY A 38 -5.60 -13.50 -11.98
N LEU A 39 -5.20 -13.32 -10.72
CA LEU A 39 -3.79 -13.14 -10.37
C LEU A 39 -3.00 -14.44 -10.61
N ARG A 40 -3.60 -15.61 -10.35
CA ARG A 40 -2.98 -16.90 -10.66
C ARG A 40 -2.63 -17.02 -12.14
N GLU A 41 -3.55 -16.68 -13.04
CA GLU A 41 -3.29 -16.71 -14.49
C GLU A 41 -2.09 -15.83 -14.87
N VAL A 42 -1.99 -14.63 -14.31
CA VAL A 42 -0.85 -13.73 -14.52
C VAL A 42 0.44 -14.35 -13.99
N CYS A 43 0.44 -14.87 -12.76
CA CYS A 43 1.61 -15.51 -12.16
C CYS A 43 2.13 -16.69 -12.99
N GLU A 44 1.23 -17.60 -13.41
CA GLU A 44 1.56 -18.77 -14.22
C GLU A 44 2.07 -18.37 -15.62
N THR A 45 1.44 -17.37 -16.24
CA THR A 45 1.80 -16.91 -17.59
C THR A 45 3.15 -16.21 -17.63
N VAL A 46 3.42 -15.34 -16.65
CA VAL A 46 4.68 -14.57 -16.59
C VAL A 46 5.80 -15.39 -15.95
N GLY A 47 5.46 -16.41 -15.15
CA GLY A 47 6.42 -17.23 -14.42
C GLY A 47 6.95 -16.53 -13.16
N ILE A 48 6.07 -15.81 -12.45
CA ILE A 48 6.41 -15.06 -11.23
C ILE A 48 5.71 -15.62 -10.00
N PRO A 49 6.30 -15.47 -8.80
CA PRO A 49 5.64 -15.83 -7.56
C PRO A 49 4.45 -14.88 -7.26
N PRO A 50 3.50 -15.29 -6.40
CA PRO A 50 2.32 -14.49 -6.08
C PRO A 50 2.60 -13.23 -5.26
N VAL A 51 3.76 -13.15 -4.59
CA VAL A 51 4.24 -11.93 -3.94
C VAL A 51 5.62 -11.58 -4.51
N LEU A 52 5.80 -10.32 -4.92
CA LEU A 52 7.06 -9.85 -5.51
C LEU A 52 7.90 -9.09 -4.49
N HIS A 53 9.03 -9.68 -4.11
CA HIS A 53 9.97 -9.02 -3.20
C HIS A 53 10.85 -8.00 -3.95
N MET A 54 10.73 -6.73 -3.60
CA MET A 54 11.43 -5.61 -4.23
C MET A 54 12.67 -5.12 -3.46
N GLY A 55 13.07 -5.81 -2.39
CA GLY A 55 14.31 -5.53 -1.65
C GLY A 55 14.09 -5.00 -0.23
N SER A 56 15.05 -4.24 0.27
CA SER A 56 15.08 -3.72 1.64
C SER A 56 14.14 -2.51 1.84
N CYS A 57 14.02 -2.00 3.07
CA CYS A 57 13.16 -0.84 3.36
C CYS A 57 13.49 0.41 2.51
N VAL A 58 14.74 0.60 2.10
CA VAL A 58 15.11 1.74 1.24
C VAL A 58 14.66 1.54 -0.22
N ASP A 59 14.38 0.30 -0.60
CA ASP A 59 13.91 -0.07 -1.94
C ASP A 59 12.39 0.16 -2.12
N ASN A 60 11.67 0.68 -1.12
CA ASN A 60 10.29 1.20 -1.33
C ASN A 60 10.26 2.29 -2.41
N THR A 61 11.37 3.00 -2.61
CA THR A 61 11.54 3.94 -3.71
C THR A 61 11.40 3.29 -5.09
N ARG A 62 11.74 1.99 -5.23
CA ARG A 62 11.53 1.24 -6.49
C ARG A 62 10.06 1.05 -6.79
N ILE A 63 9.21 0.89 -5.77
CA ILE A 63 7.76 0.81 -5.95
C ILE A 63 7.26 2.13 -6.53
N LEU A 64 7.70 3.27 -5.99
CA LEU A 64 7.33 4.58 -6.54
C LEU A 64 7.79 4.73 -7.99
N THR A 65 9.01 4.28 -8.34
CA THR A 65 9.45 4.26 -9.74
C THR A 65 8.53 3.42 -10.63
N VAL A 66 8.13 2.22 -10.19
CA VAL A 66 7.20 1.37 -10.94
C VAL A 66 5.85 2.05 -11.10
N LEU A 67 5.31 2.68 -10.05
CA LEU A 67 4.04 3.41 -10.13
C LEU A 67 4.14 4.57 -11.11
N THR A 68 5.22 5.36 -11.08
CA THR A 68 5.47 6.41 -12.09
C THR A 68 5.49 5.85 -13.51
N GLN A 69 6.14 4.71 -13.73
CA GLN A 69 6.17 4.07 -15.05
C GLN A 69 4.78 3.54 -15.48
N MET A 70 3.96 3.07 -14.54
CA MET A 70 2.57 2.67 -14.83
C MET A 70 1.70 3.85 -15.26
N VAL A 71 1.94 5.05 -14.71
CA VAL A 71 1.32 6.29 -15.20
C VAL A 71 1.88 6.64 -16.59
N GLU A 72 3.19 6.85 -16.70
CA GLU A 72 3.83 7.41 -17.90
C GLU A 72 3.72 6.51 -19.14
N GLU A 73 3.89 5.19 -18.97
CA GLU A 73 3.92 4.22 -20.08
C GLU A 73 2.69 3.32 -20.09
N GLY A 74 2.18 2.95 -18.92
CA GLY A 74 1.03 2.06 -18.78
C GLY A 74 -0.32 2.73 -19.05
N GLY A 75 -0.37 4.06 -18.99
CA GLY A 75 -1.60 4.84 -19.19
C GLY A 75 -2.63 4.66 -18.07
N LEU A 76 -2.18 4.27 -16.87
CA LEU A 76 -3.05 4.06 -15.72
C LEU A 76 -3.18 5.35 -14.90
N GLY A 77 -4.08 6.22 -15.33
CA GLY A 77 -4.29 7.54 -14.72
C GLY A 77 -3.29 8.59 -15.18
N ASP A 78 -3.42 9.80 -14.64
CA ASP A 78 -2.54 10.94 -14.93
C ASP A 78 -1.46 11.18 -13.84
N ASP A 79 -1.63 10.59 -12.64
CA ASP A 79 -0.68 10.62 -11.52
C ASP A 79 -0.86 9.38 -10.60
N ILE A 80 0.05 9.17 -9.65
CA ILE A 80 0.12 7.98 -8.78
C ILE A 80 -1.14 7.80 -7.92
N ASP A 81 -1.80 8.89 -7.53
CA ASP A 81 -3.02 8.87 -6.72
C ASP A 81 -4.25 8.30 -7.47
N GLU A 82 -4.17 8.23 -8.80
CA GLU A 82 -5.18 7.59 -9.64
C GLU A 82 -4.93 6.10 -9.89
N ILE A 83 -3.73 5.60 -9.55
CA ILE A 83 -3.44 4.17 -9.64
C ILE A 83 -4.21 3.43 -8.53
N PRO A 84 -4.85 2.28 -8.82
CA PRO A 84 -5.49 1.42 -7.82
C PRO A 84 -4.45 0.67 -6.96
N ALA A 85 -3.64 1.42 -6.21
CA ALA A 85 -2.59 0.92 -5.34
C ALA A 85 -2.72 1.48 -3.92
N VAL A 86 -2.26 0.71 -2.94
CA VAL A 86 -2.23 1.10 -1.53
C VAL A 86 -0.95 0.59 -0.87
N GLY A 87 -0.32 1.43 -0.05
CA GLY A 87 0.78 1.04 0.84
C GLY A 87 0.24 0.55 2.18
N ILE A 88 0.74 -0.58 2.70
CA ILE A 88 0.29 -1.13 3.99
C ILE A 88 1.50 -1.47 4.86
N ALA A 89 1.58 -0.85 6.04
CA ALA A 89 2.58 -1.15 7.07
C ALA A 89 1.88 -1.61 8.36
N PRO A 90 1.42 -2.87 8.44
CA PRO A 90 0.54 -3.35 9.51
C PRO A 90 1.25 -3.45 10.87
N GLU A 91 2.56 -3.63 10.87
CA GLU A 91 3.40 -3.79 12.07
C GLU A 91 4.55 -2.77 12.06
N TRP A 92 4.26 -1.52 11.70
CA TRP A 92 5.29 -0.48 11.71
C TRP A 92 5.83 -0.29 13.13
N MET A 93 7.15 -0.04 13.25
CA MET A 93 7.81 -0.02 14.57
C MET A 93 8.87 1.08 14.73
N SER A 94 9.25 1.76 13.65
CA SER A 94 10.38 2.70 13.68
C SER A 94 10.06 3.99 12.95
N GLU A 95 10.76 5.06 13.31
CA GLU A 95 10.66 6.38 12.67
C GLU A 95 10.98 6.33 11.17
N LYS A 96 11.79 5.36 10.73
CA LYS A 96 12.03 5.09 9.31
C LYS A 96 10.75 4.67 8.58
N ALA A 97 9.87 3.89 9.21
CA ALA A 97 8.61 3.48 8.61
C ALA A 97 7.66 4.68 8.45
N LEU A 98 7.59 5.56 9.46
CA LEU A 98 6.85 6.83 9.36
C LEU A 98 7.38 7.72 8.23
N SER A 99 8.71 7.81 8.11
CA SER A 99 9.35 8.57 7.03
C SER A 99 9.02 7.99 5.65
N ILE A 100 9.00 6.66 5.53
CA ILE A 100 8.62 5.96 4.29
C ILE A 100 7.17 6.26 3.92
N ALA A 101 6.26 6.06 4.86
CA ALA A 101 4.85 6.37 4.65
C ALA A 101 4.66 7.83 4.22
N THR A 102 5.36 8.76 4.88
CA THR A 102 5.23 10.19 4.59
C THR A 102 5.68 10.55 3.18
N TYR A 103 6.83 10.04 2.70
CA TYR A 103 7.24 10.34 1.33
C TYR A 103 6.37 9.61 0.30
N CYS A 104 5.85 8.41 0.58
CA CYS A 104 4.92 7.73 -0.32
C CYS A 104 3.62 8.53 -0.46
N VAL A 105 3.09 9.07 0.65
CA VAL A 105 1.91 9.93 0.65
C VAL A 105 2.14 11.23 -0.11
N ALA A 106 3.29 11.88 0.10
CA ALA A 106 3.67 13.06 -0.66
C ALA A 106 3.84 12.79 -2.18
N SER A 107 4.02 11.52 -2.58
CA SER A 107 4.06 11.08 -3.97
C SER A 107 2.70 10.58 -4.50
N GLY A 108 1.59 10.81 -3.79
CA GLY A 108 0.24 10.43 -4.25
C GLY A 108 -0.28 9.10 -3.74
N ALA A 109 0.52 8.31 -3.01
CA ALA A 109 0.06 7.01 -2.55
C ALA A 109 -0.84 7.12 -1.31
N TYR A 110 -1.94 6.35 -1.27
CA TYR A 110 -2.63 6.06 -0.02
C TYR A 110 -1.81 5.05 0.80
N VAL A 111 -1.52 5.37 2.07
CA VAL A 111 -0.79 4.50 2.99
C VAL A 111 -1.58 4.26 4.28
N MET A 112 -1.74 2.98 4.63
CA MET A 112 -2.29 2.54 5.91
C MET A 112 -1.17 2.02 6.82
N MET A 113 -1.20 2.42 8.08
CA MET A 113 -0.27 1.96 9.11
C MET A 113 -1.02 1.32 10.27
N GLY A 114 -0.60 0.14 10.70
CA GLY A 114 -1.28 -0.59 11.78
C GLY A 114 -0.86 -0.12 13.17
N GLY A 115 -1.78 -0.16 14.12
CA GLY A 115 -1.50 0.14 15.53
C GLY A 115 -1.45 1.64 15.85
N THR A 116 -0.72 2.00 16.92
CA THR A 116 -0.87 3.29 17.59
C THR A 116 -0.59 4.49 16.68
N ASN A 117 -1.51 5.44 16.61
CA ASN A 117 -1.26 6.73 15.97
C ASN A 117 -0.37 7.62 16.87
N PRO A 118 0.85 8.02 16.44
CA PRO A 118 1.76 8.84 17.25
C PRO A 118 1.21 10.25 17.53
N VAL A 119 0.27 10.75 16.71
CA VAL A 119 -0.37 12.06 16.92
C VAL A 119 -1.65 11.99 17.75
N ALA A 120 -2.15 10.78 18.06
CA ALA A 120 -3.25 10.60 19.01
C ALA A 120 -2.84 10.87 20.47
N GLY A 121 -1.54 11.03 20.73
CA GLY A 121 -1.00 11.25 22.05
C GLY A 121 -0.93 9.97 22.88
N MET A 122 -0.75 10.14 24.18
CA MET A 122 -0.68 9.06 25.15
C MET A 122 -1.56 9.41 26.33
N GLU A 123 -2.64 8.66 26.53
CA GLU A 123 -3.62 8.91 27.58
C GLU A 123 -2.94 9.10 28.94
N GLY A 124 -3.26 10.19 29.62
CA GLY A 124 -2.68 10.55 30.92
C GLY A 124 -1.23 11.04 30.89
N ARG A 125 -0.59 11.17 29.72
CA ARG A 125 0.81 11.63 29.59
C ARG A 125 0.99 12.79 28.61
N VAL A 126 0.43 12.67 27.42
CA VAL A 126 0.56 13.67 26.34
C VAL A 126 -0.77 13.76 25.60
N SER A 127 -1.34 14.96 25.49
CA SER A 127 -2.53 15.19 24.67
C SER A 127 -2.22 14.96 23.19
N GLY A 128 -3.09 14.25 22.48
CA GLY A 128 -3.03 14.18 21.03
C GLY A 128 -3.44 15.49 20.34
N SER A 129 -3.31 15.51 19.02
CA SER A 129 -3.77 16.61 18.16
C SER A 129 -4.71 16.08 17.08
N ALA A 130 -6.01 16.33 17.26
CA ALA A 130 -7.02 16.04 16.25
C ALA A 130 -6.77 16.83 14.95
N LEU A 131 -6.25 18.06 15.07
CA LEU A 131 -5.90 18.90 13.92
C LEU A 131 -4.83 18.22 13.04
N VAL A 132 -3.75 17.73 13.66
CA VAL A 132 -2.68 17.06 12.92
C VAL A 132 -3.17 15.73 12.34
N ALA A 133 -3.96 14.96 13.11
CA ALA A 133 -4.54 13.72 12.62
C ALA A 133 -5.48 13.93 11.42
N GLU A 134 -6.25 15.03 11.41
CA GLU A 134 -7.11 15.38 10.28
C GLU A 134 -6.30 15.85 9.07
N GLN A 135 -5.32 16.71 9.29
CA GLN A 135 -4.42 17.19 8.24
C GLN A 135 -3.71 16.05 7.50
N MET A 136 -3.28 15.01 8.23
CA MET A 136 -2.64 13.83 7.63
C MET A 136 -3.60 12.99 6.76
N ARG A 137 -4.91 13.06 7.03
CA ARG A 137 -5.93 12.22 6.38
C ARG A 137 -6.65 12.94 5.23
N GLN A 138 -7.02 14.21 5.43
CA GLN A 138 -7.81 15.00 4.49
C GLN A 138 -6.94 16.01 3.74
N ASP A 139 -6.26 16.91 4.43
CA ASP A 139 -5.48 17.96 3.75
C ASP A 139 -4.39 17.37 2.85
N TRP A 140 -3.73 16.29 3.27
CA TRP A 140 -2.73 15.62 2.43
C TRP A 140 -3.35 14.98 1.17
N GLU A 141 -4.57 14.44 1.27
CA GLU A 141 -5.29 13.90 0.11
C GLU A 141 -5.62 15.03 -0.88
N GLU A 142 -5.99 16.21 -0.38
CA GLU A 142 -6.28 17.38 -1.24
C GLU A 142 -5.02 17.97 -1.88
N ILE A 143 -3.88 17.98 -1.17
CA ILE A 143 -2.65 18.63 -1.64
C ILE A 143 -1.84 17.70 -2.55
N TYR A 144 -1.76 16.41 -2.20
CA TYR A 144 -0.86 15.44 -2.85
C TYR A 144 -1.59 14.27 -3.50
N GLY A 145 -2.91 14.11 -3.32
CA GLY A 145 -3.67 12.92 -3.72
C GLY A 145 -3.49 11.72 -2.78
N GLY A 146 -2.34 11.60 -2.12
CA GLY A 146 -2.04 10.57 -1.13
C GLY A 146 -2.57 10.91 0.26
N LYS A 147 -2.82 9.89 1.09
CA LYS A 147 -3.22 10.08 2.49
C LYS A 147 -2.61 9.06 3.43
N LEU A 148 -2.48 9.43 4.70
CA LEU A 148 -1.96 8.55 5.75
C LEU A 148 -3.03 8.22 6.78
N GLU A 149 -3.31 6.93 6.96
CA GLU A 149 -4.27 6.46 7.96
C GLU A 149 -3.62 5.48 8.94
N PHE A 150 -3.96 5.63 10.22
CA PHE A 150 -3.61 4.66 11.25
C PHE A 150 -4.83 3.80 11.55
N VAL A 151 -4.68 2.48 11.42
CA VAL A 151 -5.77 1.51 11.56
C VAL A 151 -5.44 0.56 12.71
N ASP A 152 -6.28 0.56 13.75
CA ASP A 152 -6.08 -0.29 14.93
C ASP A 152 -6.43 -1.77 14.68
N ASP A 153 -7.27 -2.05 13.67
CA ASP A 153 -7.73 -3.40 13.33
C ASP A 153 -7.19 -3.85 11.95
N PRO A 154 -6.33 -4.88 11.89
CA PRO A 154 -5.77 -5.40 10.65
C PRO A 154 -6.80 -6.09 9.73
N THR A 155 -8.03 -6.33 10.17
CA THR A 155 -9.13 -6.80 9.30
C THR A 155 -9.84 -5.66 8.58
N ARG A 156 -9.70 -4.44 9.08
CA ARG A 156 -10.29 -3.22 8.51
C ARG A 156 -9.36 -2.55 7.48
N SER A 157 -8.14 -3.04 7.32
CA SER A 157 -7.14 -2.57 6.34
C SER A 157 -7.37 -3.10 4.91
N SER A 158 -8.56 -3.65 4.61
CA SER A 158 -8.93 -3.93 3.23
C SER A 158 -9.13 -2.58 2.52
N PRO A 159 -8.38 -2.29 1.44
CA PRO A 159 -8.54 -1.03 0.73
C PRO A 159 -9.98 -0.89 0.25
N ALA A 160 -10.67 0.14 0.71
CA ALA A 160 -11.81 0.64 -0.02
C ALA A 160 -11.33 1.04 -1.43
N PRO A 161 -12.09 0.76 -2.50
CA PRO A 161 -11.68 1.15 -3.84
C PRO A 161 -11.36 2.65 -3.86
N SER A 162 -10.15 3.01 -4.29
CA SER A 162 -9.83 4.39 -4.65
C SER A 162 -10.83 4.87 -5.70
N ARG A 163 -11.07 6.18 -5.72
CA ARG A 163 -12.13 6.86 -6.50
C ARG A 163 -12.41 6.11 -7.81
N THR A 164 -13.59 5.50 -7.89
CA THR A 164 -14.11 5.05 -9.19
C THR A 164 -14.12 6.27 -10.10
N SER A 165 -13.36 6.20 -11.19
CA SER A 165 -13.48 7.14 -12.28
C SER A 165 -14.96 7.20 -12.64
N THR A 166 -15.60 8.36 -12.42
CA THR A 166 -16.94 8.59 -12.92
C THR A 166 -16.85 8.52 -14.45
N PRO A 167 -17.54 7.59 -15.12
CA PRO A 167 -17.54 7.56 -16.56
C PRO A 167 -18.50 8.65 -17.03
N ASN A 168 -18.08 9.92 -17.07
CA ASN A 168 -18.84 11.01 -17.70
C ASN A 168 -17.98 12.29 -17.85
N GLY A 169 -17.35 12.43 -19.02
CA GLY A 169 -17.12 13.72 -19.66
C GLY A 169 -17.97 13.78 -20.94
N PRO A 170 -18.55 14.94 -21.31
CA PRO A 170 -19.51 15.04 -22.43
C PRO A 170 -18.82 14.84 -23.80
N PRO A 171 -19.58 14.52 -24.87
CA PRO A 171 -19.05 14.00 -26.13
C PRO A 171 -18.10 14.92 -26.90
#